data_AF-A0A212IUH7-F1
#
_entry.id   AF-A0A212IUH7-F1
#
_cell.length_a   1.000
_cell.length_b   1.000
_cell.length_c   1.000
_cell.angle_alpha   90.00
_cell.angle_beta   90.00
_cell.angle_gamma   90.00
#
_symmetry.space_group_name_H-M   'P 1'
#
loop_
_entity.id
_entity.type
_entity.pdbx_description
1 polymer ?
#
loop_
_entity_poly.entity_id
_entity_poly.type
_entity_poly.pdbx_seq_one_letter_code
_entity_poly.pdbx_strand_id
1 'polypeptide(L)'
;MLEYFRFKEIHDLYTSGQTEDARHQLSELQARYVNLCDENAVLRKQIQGYEDILYLSRSLIFDGIFFWLVTGSIKQGPFCPVCYNRDGLLLRLTDDGASRHCLTCGSRFKRTQTPAEKPLPRQAVSGMAQGEALVQPIPSIVEGGGLHEHKRRATVIPFAAPVGR
;
A
#
# COMPACT_ATOMS: atom_id res chain seq x y z
N MET A 1 -1.17 -13.60 -25.60
CA MET A 1 -1.33 -14.02 -27.02
C MET A 1 -2.08 -15.35 -27.15
N LEU A 2 -2.34 -16.07 -26.04
CA LEU A 2 -3.11 -17.32 -26.03
C LEU A 2 -4.63 -17.08 -25.98
N GLU A 3 -5.06 -15.94 -25.43
CA GLU A 3 -6.48 -15.58 -25.30
C GLU A 3 -7.13 -15.27 -26.65
N TYR A 4 -6.39 -14.65 -27.58
CA TYR A 4 -6.87 -14.30 -28.92
C TYR A 4 -7.36 -15.53 -29.70
N PHE A 5 -6.63 -16.64 -29.66
CA PHE A 5 -7.01 -17.88 -30.34
C PHE A 5 -8.29 -18.48 -29.76
N ARG A 6 -8.45 -18.43 -28.42
CA ARG A 6 -9.68 -18.90 -27.77
C ARG A 6 -10.90 -18.05 -28.11
N PHE A 7 -10.74 -16.72 -28.18
CA PHE A 7 -11.82 -15.85 -28.61
C PHE A 7 -12.22 -16.09 -30.06
N LYS A 8 -11.25 -16.37 -30.94
CA LYS A 8 -11.53 -16.74 -32.33
C LYS A 8 -12.30 -18.06 -32.44
N GLU A 9 -11.91 -19.09 -31.69
CA GLU A 9 -12.64 -20.36 -31.63
C GLU A 9 -14.09 -20.17 -31.15
N ILE A 10 -14.30 -19.37 -30.09
CA ILE A 10 -15.65 -19.04 -29.61
C ILE A 10 -16.46 -18.32 -30.69
N HIS A 11 -15.86 -17.38 -31.40
CA HIS A 11 -16.52 -16.65 -32.50
C HIS A 11 -16.88 -17.59 -33.66
N ASP A 12 -16.00 -18.53 -34.00
CA ASP A 12 -16.23 -19.51 -35.06
C ASP A 12 -17.34 -20.52 -34.67
N LEU A 13 -17.39 -20.94 -33.40
CA LEU A 13 -18.50 -21.73 -32.84
C LEU A 13 -19.83 -20.97 -32.89
N TYR A 14 -19.81 -19.68 -32.56
CA TYR A 14 -20.99 -18.83 -32.65
C TYR A 14 -21.47 -18.68 -34.09
N THR A 15 -20.55 -18.42 -35.02
CA THR A 15 -20.86 -18.21 -36.46
C THR A 15 -21.35 -19.50 -37.13
N SER A 16 -20.89 -20.66 -36.66
CA SER A 16 -21.35 -21.97 -37.13
C SER A 16 -22.70 -22.43 -36.53
N GLY A 17 -23.33 -21.60 -35.68
CA GLY A 17 -24.64 -21.88 -35.08
C GLY A 17 -24.59 -22.75 -33.82
N GLN A 18 -23.39 -23.09 -33.32
CA GLN A 18 -23.18 -23.83 -32.07
C GLN A 18 -23.22 -22.87 -30.87
N THR A 19 -24.34 -22.16 -30.71
CA THR A 19 -24.49 -21.06 -29.76
C THR A 19 -24.31 -21.50 -28.30
N GLU A 20 -24.76 -22.72 -27.96
CA GLU A 20 -24.64 -23.26 -26.60
C GLU A 20 -23.19 -23.55 -26.22
N ASP A 21 -22.43 -24.16 -27.14
CA ASP A 21 -21.00 -24.45 -26.93
C ASP A 21 -20.17 -23.17 -26.88
N ALA A 22 -20.47 -22.21 -27.77
CA ALA A 22 -19.85 -20.89 -27.74
C ALA A 22 -20.12 -20.16 -26.41
N ARG A 23 -21.36 -20.22 -25.90
CA ARG A 23 -21.74 -19.62 -24.61
C ARG A 23 -21.01 -20.29 -23.45
N HIS A 24 -20.91 -21.62 -23.46
CA HIS A 24 -20.21 -22.37 -22.43
C HIS A 24 -18.73 -21.98 -22.38
N GLN A 25 -18.05 -22.00 -23.53
CA GLN A 25 -16.63 -21.64 -23.61
C GLN A 25 -16.37 -20.17 -23.24
N LEU A 26 -17.27 -19.26 -23.65
CA LEU A 26 -17.17 -17.86 -23.27
C LEU A 26 -17.32 -17.68 -21.75
N SER A 27 -18.27 -18.36 -21.14
CA SER A 27 -18.48 -18.34 -19.69
C SER A 27 -17.26 -18.87 -18.93
N GLU A 28 -16.67 -19.97 -19.39
CA GLU A 28 -15.44 -20.52 -18.81
C GLU A 28 -14.27 -19.52 -18.90
N LEU A 29 -14.11 -18.90 -20.07
CA LEU A 29 -13.05 -17.92 -20.29
C LEU A 29 -13.25 -16.66 -19.45
N GLN A 30 -14.49 -16.19 -19.31
CA GLN A 30 -14.85 -15.08 -18.44
C GLN A 30 -14.59 -15.41 -16.97
N ALA A 31 -15.00 -16.59 -16.49
CA ALA A 31 -14.75 -17.04 -15.12
C ALA A 31 -13.24 -17.08 -14.83
N ARG A 32 -12.44 -17.60 -15.76
CA ARG A 32 -10.98 -17.61 -15.64
C ARG A 32 -10.39 -16.21 -15.59
N TYR A 33 -10.89 -15.29 -16.42
CA TYR A 33 -10.44 -13.90 -16.43
C TYR A 33 -10.75 -13.19 -15.11
N VAL A 34 -11.95 -13.41 -14.55
CA VAL A 34 -12.33 -12.86 -13.25
C VAL A 34 -11.40 -13.38 -12.16
N ASN A 35 -11.17 -14.69 -12.09
CA ASN A 35 -10.25 -15.28 -11.11
C ASN A 35 -8.83 -14.70 -11.23
N LEU A 36 -8.31 -14.55 -12.45
CA LEU A 36 -7.00 -13.94 -12.69
C LEU A 36 -6.95 -12.48 -12.23
N CYS A 37 -8.02 -11.70 -12.46
CA CYS A 37 -8.12 -10.33 -11.98
C CYS A 37 -8.11 -10.27 -10.45
N ASP A 38 -8.86 -11.16 -9.80
CA ASP A 38 -8.93 -11.24 -8.34
C ASP A 38 -7.56 -11.63 -7.74
N GLU A 39 -6.90 -12.64 -8.29
CA GLU A 39 -5.54 -13.03 -7.90
C GLU A 39 -4.56 -11.86 -8.08
N ASN A 40 -4.62 -11.17 -9.22
CA ASN A 40 -3.78 -10.01 -9.48
C ASN A 40 -4.01 -8.89 -8.45
N ALA A 41 -5.26 -8.62 -8.10
CA ALA A 41 -5.62 -7.63 -7.10
C ALA A 41 -5.06 -8.00 -5.71
N VAL A 42 -5.16 -9.28 -5.32
CA VAL A 42 -4.58 -9.78 -4.06
C VAL A 42 -3.07 -9.64 -4.06
N LEU A 43 -2.38 -10.05 -5.13
CA LEU A 43 -0.93 -9.94 -5.25
C LEU A 43 -0.45 -8.50 -5.20
N ARG A 44 -1.12 -7.58 -5.91
CA ARG A 44 -0.82 -6.14 -5.84
C ARG A 44 -0.97 -5.59 -4.43
N LYS A 45 -2.02 -6.00 -3.71
CA LYS A 45 -2.23 -5.60 -2.32
C LYS A 45 -1.13 -6.12 -1.39
N GLN A 46 -0.67 -7.35 -1.60
CA GLN A 46 0.45 -7.92 -0.85
C GLN A 46 1.76 -7.16 -1.13
N ILE A 47 2.05 -6.86 -2.41
CA ILE A 47 3.22 -6.06 -2.80
C ILE A 47 3.18 -4.70 -2.12
N GLN A 48 2.06 -3.98 -2.18
CA GLN A 48 1.91 -2.69 -1.51
C GLN A 48 2.16 -2.81 0.00
N GLY A 49 1.62 -3.84 0.65
CA GLY A 49 1.86 -4.08 2.07
C GLY A 49 3.35 -4.29 2.41
N TYR A 50 4.10 -4.99 1.55
CA TYR A 50 5.54 -5.14 1.74
C TYR A 50 6.31 -3.84 1.49
N GLU A 51 5.94 -3.08 0.47
CA GLU A 51 6.53 -1.75 0.20
C GLU A 51 6.33 -0.81 1.39
N ASP A 52 5.15 -0.81 2.00
CA ASP A 52 4.84 0.01 3.18
C ASP A 52 5.71 -0.39 4.39
N ILE A 53 5.90 -1.69 4.63
CA ILE A 53 6.78 -2.22 5.69
C ILE A 53 8.23 -1.83 5.44
N LEU A 54 8.70 -1.97 4.20
CA LEU A 54 10.07 -1.60 3.82
C LEU A 54 10.28 -0.09 3.95
N TYR A 55 9.30 0.71 3.55
CA TYR A 55 9.34 2.15 3.71
C TYR A 55 9.42 2.55 5.19
N LEU A 56 8.60 1.93 6.04
CA LEU A 56 8.62 2.15 7.48
C LEU A 56 9.98 1.82 8.10
N SER A 57 10.52 0.63 7.79
CA SER A 57 11.81 0.19 8.34
C SER A 57 12.97 1.08 7.90
N ARG A 58 12.97 1.55 6.64
CA ARG A 58 13.97 2.51 6.13
C ARG A 58 13.87 3.87 6.81
N SER A 59 12.66 4.28 7.16
CA SER A 59 12.38 5.57 7.78
C SER A 59 12.61 5.55 9.30
N LEU A 60 12.87 4.38 9.90
CA LEU A 60 13.04 4.25 11.34
C LEU A 60 14.52 4.30 11.73
N ILE A 61 14.86 5.29 12.57
CA ILE A 61 16.22 5.53 13.06
C ILE A 61 16.27 5.32 14.57
N PHE A 62 17.25 4.55 15.03
CA PHE A 62 17.56 4.40 16.45
C PHE A 62 18.62 5.43 16.86
N ASP A 63 18.36 6.23 17.90
CA ASP A 63 19.30 7.24 18.41
C ASP A 63 20.23 6.71 19.52
N GLY A 64 20.17 5.42 19.83
CA GLY A 64 20.88 4.79 20.94
C GLY A 64 20.00 4.52 22.17
N ILE A 65 18.85 5.19 22.30
CA ILE A 65 17.92 5.03 23.42
C ILE A 65 16.47 4.82 22.94
N PHE A 66 16.09 5.48 21.85
CA PHE A 66 14.74 5.52 21.30
C PHE A 66 14.74 5.31 19.79
N PHE A 67 13.62 4.83 19.28
CA PHE A 67 13.35 4.88 17.85
C PHE A 67 12.67 6.19 17.47
N TRP A 68 12.97 6.65 16.27
CA TRP A 68 12.42 7.85 15.65
C TRP A 68 12.04 7.54 14.21
N LEU A 69 10.83 7.92 13.83
CA LEU A 69 10.38 7.84 12.46
C LEU A 69 10.73 9.14 11.75
N VAL A 70 11.52 9.06 10.67
CA VAL A 70 11.96 10.20 9.89
C VAL A 70 11.30 10.16 8.52
N THR A 71 10.47 11.17 8.25
CA THR A 71 9.76 11.32 6.98
C THR A 71 10.12 12.68 6.39
N GLY A 72 11.01 12.68 5.39
CA GLY A 72 11.58 13.91 4.85
C GLY A 72 12.36 14.69 5.91
N SER A 73 11.92 15.91 6.22
CA SER A 73 12.51 16.77 7.26
C SER A 73 11.86 16.62 8.64
N ILE A 74 10.81 15.80 8.77
CA ILE A 74 10.04 15.66 10.01
C ILE A 74 10.55 14.44 10.78
N LYS A 75 10.90 14.64 12.05
CA LYS A 75 11.27 13.58 12.99
C LYS A 75 10.15 13.37 14.00
N GLN A 76 9.51 12.21 13.94
CA GLN A 76 8.44 11.81 14.84
C GLN A 76 8.94 10.79 15.86
N GLY A 77 8.54 10.96 17.11
CA GLY A 77 8.89 10.06 18.20
C GLY A 77 8.91 10.83 19.53
N PRO A 78 9.51 10.27 20.58
CA PRO A 78 10.25 8.99 20.62
C PRO A 78 9.33 7.76 20.73
N PHE A 79 9.76 6.65 20.13
CA PHE A 79 9.10 5.35 20.21
C PHE A 79 9.84 4.37 21.12
N CYS A 80 9.10 3.47 21.74
CA CYS A 80 9.60 2.46 22.68
C CYS A 80 10.43 1.38 21.96
N PRO A 81 11.73 1.20 22.31
CA PRO A 81 12.55 0.17 21.70
C PRO A 81 12.17 -1.25 22.11
N VAL A 82 11.66 -1.44 23.33
CA VAL A 82 11.30 -2.77 23.84
C VAL A 82 10.10 -3.34 23.07
N CYS A 83 9.05 -2.53 22.88
CA CYS A 83 7.86 -2.95 22.14
C CYS A 83 8.15 -3.14 20.65
N TYR A 84 9.01 -2.31 20.07
CA TYR A 84 9.40 -2.46 18.68
C TYR A 84 10.22 -3.75 18.45
N ASN A 85 11.22 -4.02 19.29
CA ASN A 85 12.06 -5.21 19.12
C ASN A 85 11.33 -6.51 19.43
N ARG A 86 10.35 -6.50 20.35
CA ARG A 86 9.58 -7.69 20.71
C ARG A 86 8.43 -7.97 19.74
N ASP A 87 7.64 -6.94 19.44
CA ASP A 87 6.35 -7.09 18.77
C ASP A 87 6.27 -6.34 17.42
N GLY A 88 7.32 -5.60 17.02
CA GLY A 88 7.28 -4.73 15.84
C GLY A 88 6.43 -3.46 16.02
N LEU A 89 5.98 -3.15 17.24
CA LEU A 89 5.03 -2.08 17.50
C LEU A 89 5.72 -0.75 17.83
N LEU A 90 5.39 0.29 17.06
CA LEU A 90 5.84 1.66 17.29
C LEU A 90 4.94 2.39 18.29
N LEU A 91 5.21 2.16 19.58
CA LEU A 91 4.47 2.82 20.65
C LEU A 91 5.17 4.10 21.11
N ARG A 92 4.45 5.22 21.04
CA ARG A 92 4.96 6.52 21.47
C ARG A 92 5.17 6.51 22.99
N LEU A 93 6.33 6.99 23.42
CA LEU A 93 6.63 7.14 24.84
C LEU A 93 6.00 8.42 25.39
N THR A 94 5.47 8.34 26.60
CA THR A 94 4.98 9.48 27.37
C THR A 94 6.14 10.14 28.09
N ASP A 95 6.09 11.47 28.25
CA ASP A 95 7.15 12.25 28.89
C ASP A 95 6.68 12.80 30.24
N ASP A 96 7.37 12.42 31.32
CA ASP A 96 7.11 12.90 32.68
C ASP A 96 8.11 14.00 33.08
N GLY A 97 8.81 14.61 32.12
CA GLY A 97 9.84 15.62 32.33
C GLY A 97 11.22 15.04 32.64
N ALA A 98 11.33 14.16 33.64
CA ALA A 98 12.60 13.53 34.04
C ALA A 98 12.89 12.19 33.33
N SER A 99 11.84 11.47 32.96
CA SER A 99 11.94 10.16 32.30
C SER A 99 10.83 10.00 31.28
N ARG A 100 11.08 9.16 30.28
CA ARG A 100 10.09 8.73 29.31
C ARG A 100 9.66 7.32 29.61
N HIS A 101 8.37 7.03 29.55
CA HIS A 101 7.86 5.70 29.86
C HIS A 101 6.88 5.19 28.81
N CYS A 102 6.83 3.88 28.64
CA CYS A 102 5.87 3.22 27.75
C CYS A 102 4.65 2.77 28.55
N LEU A 103 3.45 3.15 28.11
CA LEU A 103 2.20 2.76 28.78
C LEU A 103 1.86 1.28 28.60
N THR A 104 2.41 0.62 27.57
CA THR A 104 2.07 -0.77 27.24
C THR A 104 3.01 -1.79 27.90
N CYS A 105 4.32 -1.53 27.90
CA CYS A 105 5.29 -2.44 28.54
C CYS A 105 5.84 -1.95 29.88
N GLY A 106 5.50 -0.73 30.32
CA GLY A 106 5.96 -0.15 31.57
C GLY A 106 7.44 0.25 31.61
N SER A 107 8.20 0.04 30.52
CA SER A 107 9.62 0.40 30.46
C SER A 107 9.83 1.90 30.64
N ARG A 108 10.80 2.27 31.48
CA ARG A 108 11.16 3.66 31.78
C ARG A 108 12.59 3.94 31.29
N PHE A 109 12.77 5.03 30.58
CA PHE A 109 14.03 5.47 29.99
C PHE A 109 14.40 6.84 30.55
N LYS A 110 15.62 6.98 31.06
CA LYS A 110 16.13 8.28 31.52
C LYS A 110 16.54 9.11 30.31
N ARG A 111 16.26 10.42 30.34
CA ARG A 111 16.83 11.36 29.37
C ARG A 111 18.31 11.54 29.69
N THR A 112 19.18 10.65 29.24
CA THR A 112 20.62 10.92 29.25
C THR A 112 20.89 11.88 28.10
N GLN A 113 21.10 13.16 28.41
CA GLN A 113 21.59 14.11 27.41
C GLN A 113 22.99 13.63 26.98
N THR A 114 23.12 13.15 25.76
CA THR A 114 24.42 13.00 25.11
C THR A 114 24.46 13.93 23.90
N PRO A 115 25.53 14.74 23.73
CA PRO A 115 25.64 15.67 22.61
C PRO A 115 26.02 14.93 21.32
N ALA A 116 25.39 15.36 20.22
CA ALA A 116 25.82 15.28 18.81
C ALA A 116 26.35 13.94 18.24
N GLU A 117 25.49 13.39 17.36
CA GLU A 117 25.79 12.75 16.07
C GLU A 117 27.18 12.11 15.83
N LYS A 118 27.17 10.79 15.62
CA LYS A 118 27.90 10.21 14.49
C LYS A 118 26.88 9.82 13.42
N PRO A 119 26.99 10.34 12.18
CA PRO A 119 26.18 9.85 11.08
C PRO A 119 26.52 8.37 10.88
N LEU A 120 25.50 7.51 10.94
CA LEU A 120 25.66 6.14 10.45
C LEU A 120 26.06 6.21 8.97
N PRO A 121 27.06 5.41 8.54
CA PRO A 121 27.45 5.40 7.14
C PRO A 121 26.24 5.01 6.30
N ARG A 122 25.86 5.88 5.35
CA ARG A 122 24.98 5.48 4.25
C ARG A 122 25.65 4.28 3.61
N GLN A 123 25.11 3.08 3.83
CA GLN A 123 25.47 1.94 3.02
C GLN A 123 25.04 2.27 1.59
N ALA A 124 26.01 2.72 0.80
CA ALA A 124 25.91 2.81 -0.63
C ALA A 124 25.78 1.38 -1.14
N VAL A 125 24.55 0.93 -1.36
CA VAL A 125 24.30 -0.20 -2.25
C VAL A 125 24.56 0.29 -3.67
N SER A 126 25.84 0.24 -4.04
CA SER A 126 26.27 0.28 -5.43
C SER A 126 25.84 -1.03 -6.08
N GLY A 127 25.02 -0.93 -7.13
CA GLY A 127 24.73 -2.02 -8.04
C GLY A 127 23.33 -2.59 -7.92
N MET A 128 22.35 -1.90 -8.50
CA MET A 128 21.56 -2.54 -9.55
C MET A 128 21.44 -1.57 -10.72
N ALA A 129 21.93 -2.05 -11.86
CA ALA A 129 21.94 -1.39 -13.13
C ALA A 129 20.53 -1.00 -13.57
N GLN A 130 20.49 0.03 -14.38
CA GLN A 130 19.34 0.53 -15.12
C GLN A 130 18.65 -0.63 -15.83
N GLY A 131 17.47 -0.99 -15.35
CA GLY A 131 16.40 -1.52 -16.19
C GLY A 131 15.39 -0.40 -16.34
N GLU A 132 15.47 0.35 -17.43
CA GLU A 132 14.35 1.18 -17.90
C GLU A 132 13.16 0.24 -18.17
N ALA A 133 12.34 0.01 -17.14
CA ALA A 133 10.99 -0.41 -17.38
C ALA A 133 10.25 0.83 -17.90
N LEU A 134 10.19 0.94 -19.23
CA LEU A 134 9.15 1.70 -19.90
C LEU A 134 7.80 1.15 -19.39
N VAL A 135 7.30 1.72 -18.30
CA VAL A 135 5.88 1.62 -18.00
C VAL A 135 5.20 2.52 -19.02
N GLN A 136 4.91 1.94 -20.19
CA GLN A 136 4.02 2.58 -21.13
C GLN A 136 2.70 2.82 -20.39
N PRO A 137 2.16 4.04 -20.39
CA PRO A 137 0.80 4.25 -19.92
C PRO A 137 -0.11 3.38 -20.79
N ILE A 138 -0.81 2.44 -20.16
CA ILE A 138 -1.90 1.72 -20.83
C ILE A 138 -2.87 2.80 -21.31
N PRO A 139 -3.14 2.92 -22.63
CA PRO A 139 -4.05 3.92 -23.13
C PRO A 139 -5.42 3.65 -22.52
N SER A 140 -5.95 4.65 -21.80
CA SER A 140 -7.38 4.71 -21.51
C SER A 140 -8.10 4.67 -22.84
N ILE A 141 -8.72 3.54 -23.15
CA ILE A 141 -9.60 3.41 -24.31
C ILE A 141 -10.78 4.34 -24.03
N VAL A 142 -10.80 5.43 -24.79
CA VAL A 142 -11.91 6.35 -24.90
C VAL A 142 -12.92 5.70 -25.84
N GLU A 143 -14.01 5.18 -25.32
CA GLU A 143 -15.23 4.98 -26.13
C GLU A 143 -16.12 6.20 -25.94
N GLY A 144 -16.13 7.05 -26.96
CA GLY A 144 -17.19 8.01 -27.16
C GLY A 144 -18.44 7.29 -27.67
N GLY A 145 -19.59 7.55 -27.05
CA GLY A 145 -20.87 7.05 -27.53
C GLY A 145 -22.06 7.25 -26.59
N GLY A 146 -22.54 8.49 -26.46
CA GLY A 146 -23.97 8.82 -26.43
C GLY A 146 -24.87 8.39 -25.26
N LEU A 147 -25.43 9.43 -24.59
CA LEU A 147 -26.77 9.51 -24.01
C LEU A 147 -27.08 8.73 -22.70
N HIS A 148 -26.99 9.41 -21.56
CA HIS A 148 -28.18 9.79 -20.77
C HIS A 148 -27.79 10.72 -19.62
N GLU A 149 -28.39 11.91 -19.64
CA GLU A 149 -28.24 12.95 -18.65
C GLU A 149 -29.04 12.58 -17.37
N HIS A 150 -28.34 12.32 -16.27
CA HIS A 150 -28.95 12.31 -14.95
C HIS A 150 -28.09 13.11 -13.96
N LYS A 151 -28.49 14.38 -13.79
CA LYS A 151 -28.16 15.22 -12.63
C LYS A 151 -28.32 14.42 -11.33
N ARG A 152 -27.20 14.10 -10.67
CA ARG A 152 -27.21 13.80 -9.23
C ARG A 152 -26.53 14.97 -8.51
N ARG A 153 -27.39 15.80 -7.90
CA ARG A 153 -27.04 16.82 -6.91
C ARG A 153 -26.12 16.20 -5.85
N ALA A 154 -25.01 16.87 -5.57
CA ALA A 154 -24.22 16.62 -4.38
C ALA A 154 -25.07 16.97 -3.14
N THR A 155 -25.46 15.96 -2.37
CA THR A 155 -25.99 16.16 -1.02
C THR A 155 -24.79 16.37 -0.10
N VAL A 156 -24.60 17.61 0.33
CA VAL A 156 -23.67 17.96 1.41
C VAL A 156 -24.24 17.37 2.69
N ILE A 157 -23.53 16.42 3.29
CA ILE A 157 -23.83 15.91 4.63
C ILE A 157 -23.21 16.90 5.63
N PRO A 158 -23.99 17.60 6.48
CA PRO A 158 -23.40 18.46 7.49
C PRO A 158 -22.78 17.61 8.61
N PHE A 159 -21.51 17.91 8.90
CA PHE A 159 -20.79 17.45 10.07
C PHE A 159 -21.49 17.96 11.34
N ALA A 160 -21.93 17.05 12.21
CA ALA A 160 -22.40 17.37 13.54
C ALA A 160 -21.21 17.84 14.40
N ALA A 161 -21.32 19.05 14.96
CA ALA A 161 -20.38 19.58 15.95
C ALA A 161 -20.69 19.00 17.35
N PRO A 162 -19.68 18.83 18.22
CA PRO A 162 -19.86 18.25 19.55
C PRO A 162 -20.52 19.22 20.52
N VAL A 163 -21.41 18.66 21.34
CA VAL A 163 -22.13 19.29 22.45
C VAL A 163 -21.12 19.82 23.48
N GLY A 164 -21.27 21.09 23.85
CA GLY A 164 -20.54 21.74 24.93
C GLY A 164 -21.48 22.21 26.03
N ARG A 165 -21.16 21.80 27.26
CA ARG A 165 -21.68 22.16 28.60
C ARG A 165 -23.07 21.67 28.99
#